data_AF-A0A0S8JXF4-F1
#
_entry.id   AF-A0A0S8JXF4-F1
#
_cell.length_a   1.000
_cell.length_b   1.000
_cell.length_c   1.000
_cell.angle_alpha   90.00
_cell.angle_beta   90.00
_cell.angle_gamma   90.00
#
_symmetry.space_group_name_H-M   'P 1'
#
loop_
_entity.id
_entity.type
_entity.pdbx_description
1 polymer ?
#
loop_
_entity_poly.entity_id
_entity_poly.type
_entity_poly.pdbx_seq_one_letter_code
_entity_poly.pdbx_strand_id
1 'polypeptide(L)'
;MDKFADYLHGINQRCCEELPATRETYAFIEDTIDFLFPFRNKVSYTLKEFKLELSKLEIKLEGLLTSVKHRLKQDPAQICRVFIGKLPGIYSKLMLDAEAFMKFDPAAESIEEIILSYPGFFSIAVYRLSHELLNLKVPILPRIMSEYAHGKTGVDIHPGANIGESFFIDHGTGTVIGET
;
A
#
# COMPACT_ATOMS: atom_id res chain seq x y z
N MET A 1 9.22 -18.64 33.23
CA MET A 1 8.56 -17.41 32.80
C MET A 1 9.57 -16.27 32.70
N ASP A 2 10.37 -16.01 33.74
CA ASP A 2 11.36 -14.91 33.75
C ASP A 2 12.40 -14.99 32.62
N LYS A 3 13.02 -16.16 32.39
CA LYS A 3 13.94 -16.37 31.26
C LYS A 3 13.31 -16.10 29.88
N PHE A 4 12.00 -16.33 29.75
CA PHE A 4 11.27 -16.05 28.50
C PHE A 4 10.98 -14.56 28.36
N ALA A 5 10.60 -13.88 29.45
CA ALA A 5 10.42 -12.44 29.47
C ALA A 5 11.72 -11.70 29.16
N ASP A 6 12.85 -12.12 29.75
CA ASP A 6 14.18 -11.55 29.48
C ASP A 6 14.59 -11.77 28.01
N TYR A 7 14.31 -12.95 27.46
CA TYR A 7 14.55 -13.24 26.05
C TYR A 7 13.74 -12.31 25.12
N LEU A 8 12.45 -12.14 25.39
CA LEU A 8 11.60 -11.23 24.61
C LEU A 8 12.00 -9.77 24.79
N HIS A 9 12.41 -9.36 25.98
CA HIS A 9 12.95 -8.02 26.24
C HIS A 9 14.21 -7.75 25.41
N GLY A 10 15.12 -8.72 25.33
CA GLY A 10 16.31 -8.63 24.49
C GLY A 10 16.02 -8.60 22.98
N ILE A 11 14.92 -9.21 22.52
CA ILE A 11 14.44 -9.04 21.13
C ILE A 11 13.86 -7.63 20.94
N ASN A 12 13.02 -7.19 21.88
CA ASN A 12 12.36 -5.89 21.82
C ASN A 12 13.38 -4.75 21.68
N GLN A 13 14.42 -4.73 22.53
CA GLN A 13 15.48 -3.73 22.46
C GLN A 13 16.26 -3.72 21.13
N ARG A 14 16.35 -4.86 20.43
CA ARG A 14 17.09 -4.97 19.16
C ARG A 14 16.23 -4.66 17.95
N CYS A 15 14.95 -5.00 17.97
CA CYS A 15 14.12 -5.05 16.77
C CYS A 15 13.04 -3.97 16.71
N CYS A 16 12.58 -3.42 17.85
CA CYS A 16 11.43 -2.51 17.85
C CYS A 16 11.71 -1.15 17.20
N GLU A 17 12.96 -0.69 17.15
CA GLU A 17 13.32 0.59 16.53
C GLU A 17 13.78 0.46 15.07
N GLU A 18 14.02 -0.76 14.61
CA GLU A 18 14.65 -1.06 13.31
C GLU A 18 13.69 -1.65 12.27
N LEU A 19 12.43 -1.86 12.65
CA LEU A 19 11.43 -2.49 11.79
C LEU A 19 10.14 -1.67 11.76
N PRO A 20 9.46 -1.61 10.61
CA PRO A 20 8.21 -0.88 10.49
C PRO A 20 7.11 -1.62 11.25
N ALA A 21 6.29 -0.87 12.00
CA ALA A 21 5.13 -1.43 12.66
C ALA A 21 4.10 -1.89 11.62
N THR A 22 3.70 -3.16 11.68
CA THR A 22 2.74 -3.75 10.73
C THR A 22 1.39 -3.04 10.76
N ARG A 23 0.87 -2.71 11.95
CA ARG A 23 -0.39 -1.98 12.10
C ARG A 23 -0.35 -0.58 11.48
N GLU A 24 0.76 0.13 11.62
CA GLU A 24 0.93 1.45 11.03
C GLU A 24 1.06 1.37 9.52
N THR A 25 1.75 0.33 9.01
CA THR A 25 1.81 0.03 7.58
C THR A 25 0.43 -0.23 7.00
N TYR A 26 -0.40 -1.04 7.68
CA TYR A 26 -1.76 -1.32 7.22
C TYR A 26 -2.63 -0.07 7.21
N ALA A 27 -2.53 0.76 8.26
CA ALA A 27 -3.20 2.04 8.30
C ALA A 27 -2.73 3.00 7.20
N PHE A 28 -1.44 3.01 6.87
CA PHE A 28 -0.91 3.80 5.75
C PHE A 28 -1.50 3.37 4.41
N ILE A 29 -1.64 2.07 4.17
CA ILE A 29 -2.26 1.53 2.95
C ILE A 29 -3.71 2.03 2.83
N GLU A 30 -4.52 1.81 3.86
CA GLU A 30 -5.93 2.18 3.83
C GLU A 30 -6.12 3.69 3.68
N ASP A 31 -5.40 4.49 4.48
CA ASP A 31 -5.49 5.96 4.39
C ASP A 31 -5.05 6.48 3.02
N THR A 32 -4.05 5.85 2.39
CA THR A 32 -3.60 6.24 1.04
C THR A 32 -4.68 5.92 0.01
N ILE A 33 -5.29 4.73 0.06
CA ILE A 33 -6.36 4.35 -0.87
C ILE A 33 -7.60 5.23 -0.62
N ASP A 34 -7.94 5.53 0.63
CA ASP A 34 -9.04 6.45 0.97
C ASP A 34 -8.78 7.88 0.50
N PHE A 35 -7.53 8.36 0.59
CA PHE A 35 -7.16 9.67 0.05
C PHE A 35 -7.30 9.73 -1.47
N LEU A 36 -6.89 8.67 -2.16
CA LEU A 36 -7.04 8.55 -3.62
C LEU A 36 -8.51 8.41 -4.03
N PHE A 37 -9.33 7.79 -3.19
CA PHE A 37 -10.75 7.51 -3.44
C PHE A 37 -11.61 8.00 -2.26
N PRO A 38 -11.79 9.33 -2.08
CA PRO A 38 -12.40 9.92 -0.87
C PRO A 38 -13.85 9.49 -0.61
N PHE A 39 -14.54 8.98 -1.63
CA PHE A 39 -15.88 8.41 -1.49
C PHE A 39 -15.91 7.11 -0.66
N ARG A 40 -14.78 6.39 -0.48
CA ARG A 40 -14.68 5.22 0.43
C ARG A 40 -15.06 5.57 1.88
N ASN A 41 -14.70 6.78 2.32
CA ASN A 41 -14.98 7.26 3.68
C ASN A 41 -16.22 8.17 3.77
N LYS A 42 -16.92 8.41 2.66
CA LYS A 42 -18.06 9.34 2.59
C LYS A 42 -17.73 10.75 3.14
N VAL A 43 -16.48 11.19 3.00
CA VAL A 43 -16.03 12.51 3.45
C VAL A 43 -15.91 13.44 2.24
N SER A 44 -16.53 14.61 2.35
CA SER A 44 -16.31 15.71 1.41
C SER A 44 -15.28 16.66 2.01
N TYR A 45 -14.08 16.70 1.42
CA TYR A 45 -13.02 17.60 1.86
C TYR A 45 -13.11 18.96 1.17
N THR A 46 -12.93 20.03 1.92
CA THR A 46 -12.46 21.30 1.36
C THR A 46 -11.03 21.16 0.84
N LEU A 47 -10.59 22.06 -0.04
CA LEU A 47 -9.20 22.06 -0.54
C LEU A 47 -8.17 22.14 0.59
N LYS A 48 -8.49 22.86 1.68
CA LYS A 48 -7.61 22.97 2.86
C LYS A 48 -7.49 21.63 3.58
N GLU A 49 -8.60 20.93 3.78
CA GLU A 49 -8.61 19.62 4.43
C GLU A 49 -7.92 18.58 3.55
N PHE A 50 -8.10 18.62 2.23
CA PHE A 50 -7.42 17.70 1.32
C PHE A 50 -5.90 17.84 1.40
N LYS A 51 -5.39 19.08 1.46
CA LYS A 51 -3.95 19.33 1.68
C LYS A 51 -3.48 18.83 3.04
N LEU A 52 -4.31 18.94 4.07
CA LEU A 52 -3.99 18.44 5.40
C LEU A 52 -3.92 16.91 5.42
N GLU A 53 -4.84 16.21 4.76
CA GLU A 53 -4.79 14.74 4.63
C GLU A 53 -3.54 14.29 3.89
N LEU A 54 -3.16 15.00 2.81
CA LEU A 54 -1.90 14.72 2.13
C LEU A 54 -0.68 14.88 3.06
N SER A 55 -0.62 15.96 3.85
CA SER A 55 0.47 16.13 4.83
C SER A 55 0.46 15.07 5.94
N LYS A 56 -0.71 14.56 6.35
CA LYS A 56 -0.78 13.44 7.29
C LYS A 56 -0.20 12.16 6.68
N LEU A 57 -0.48 11.89 5.40
CA LEU A 57 0.11 10.75 4.67
C LEU A 57 1.63 10.89 4.56
N GLU A 58 2.13 12.08 4.25
CA GLU A 58 3.58 12.38 4.22
C GLU A 58 4.24 12.04 5.55
N ILE A 59 3.68 12.54 6.66
CA ILE A 59 4.22 12.32 8.01
C ILE A 59 4.19 10.81 8.35
N LYS A 60 3.09 10.12 8.03
CA LYS A 60 2.95 8.69 8.31
C LYS A 60 3.98 7.86 7.52
N LEU A 61 4.13 8.14 6.23
CA LEU A 61 5.12 7.45 5.40
C LEU A 61 6.55 7.73 5.87
N GLU A 62 6.88 8.99 6.18
CA GLU A 62 8.20 9.35 6.68
C GLU A 62 8.52 8.65 8.01
N GLY A 63 7.54 8.51 8.91
CA GLY A 63 7.67 7.72 10.14
C GLY A 63 8.00 6.24 9.87
N LEU A 64 7.25 5.61 8.94
CA LEU A 64 7.50 4.24 8.51
C LEU A 64 8.91 4.09 7.89
N LEU A 65 9.32 5.01 7.03
CA LEU A 65 10.64 5.00 6.41
C LEU A 65 11.77 5.23 7.43
N THR A 66 11.52 6.07 8.44
CA THR A 66 12.48 6.34 9.52
C THR A 66 12.77 5.09 10.34
N SER A 67 11.78 4.22 10.55
CA SER A 67 11.98 2.93 11.26
C SER A 67 12.97 2.00 10.54
N VAL A 68 13.12 2.14 9.21
CA VAL A 68 14.06 1.36 8.40
C VAL A 68 15.26 2.17 7.90
N LYS A 69 15.50 3.38 8.46
CA LYS A 69 16.51 4.32 7.96
C LYS A 69 17.91 3.73 7.80
N HIS A 70 18.32 2.83 8.69
CA HIS A 70 19.65 2.21 8.65
C HIS A 70 19.85 1.26 7.45
N ARG A 71 18.76 0.88 6.78
CA ARG A 71 18.76 0.03 5.57
C ARG A 71 18.54 0.84 4.30
N LEU A 72 18.19 2.12 4.42
CA LEU A 72 17.95 2.99 3.28
C LEU A 72 19.25 3.60 2.78
N LYS A 73 19.36 3.75 1.46
CA LYS A 73 20.49 4.47 0.82
C LYS A 73 20.23 5.96 0.67
N GLN A 74 18.99 6.39 0.82
CA GLN A 74 18.53 7.76 0.67
C GLN A 74 17.82 8.20 1.94
N ASP A 75 17.75 9.50 2.14
CA ASP A 75 17.06 10.10 3.28
C ASP A 75 15.55 9.76 3.26
N PRO A 76 14.94 9.35 4.39
CA PRO A 76 13.52 9.04 4.48
C PRO A 76 12.60 10.14 3.93
N ALA A 77 12.89 11.41 4.22
CA ALA A 77 12.06 12.53 3.75
C ALA A 77 12.19 12.73 2.23
N GLN A 78 13.37 12.45 1.66
CA GLN A 78 13.56 12.44 0.20
C GLN A 78 12.74 11.33 -0.46
N ILE A 79 12.80 10.09 0.06
CA ILE A 79 12.02 8.97 -0.46
C ILE A 79 10.52 9.27 -0.36
N CYS A 80 10.06 9.77 0.78
CA CYS A 80 8.67 10.16 1.01
C CYS A 80 8.20 11.17 -0.05
N ARG A 81 8.95 12.25 -0.26
CA ARG A 81 8.64 13.28 -1.27
C ARG A 81 8.53 12.70 -2.68
N VAL A 82 9.46 11.83 -3.07
CA VAL A 82 9.44 11.19 -4.39
C VAL A 82 8.24 10.26 -4.53
N PHE A 83 7.93 9.45 -3.51
CA PHE A 83 6.78 8.57 -3.52
C PHE A 83 5.46 9.35 -3.63
N ILE A 84 5.29 10.40 -2.83
CA ILE A 84 4.09 11.25 -2.85
C ILE A 84 3.93 11.92 -4.22
N GLY A 85 5.03 12.36 -4.84
CA GLY A 85 5.02 12.89 -6.21
C GLY A 85 4.61 11.86 -7.29
N LYS A 86 4.66 10.56 -7.00
CA LYS A 86 4.21 9.50 -7.91
C LYS A 86 2.72 9.15 -7.76
N LEU A 87 2.06 9.57 -6.67
CA LEU A 87 0.65 9.25 -6.42
C LEU A 87 -0.29 9.61 -7.59
N PRO A 88 -0.15 10.77 -8.28
CA PRO A 88 -0.99 11.07 -9.44
C PRO A 88 -0.88 10.03 -10.56
N GLY A 89 0.33 9.55 -10.85
CA GLY A 89 0.54 8.52 -11.87
C GLY A 89 0.02 7.15 -11.44
N ILE A 90 0.14 6.81 -10.15
CA ILE A 90 -0.46 5.60 -9.58
C ILE A 90 -1.98 5.65 -9.69
N TYR A 91 -2.59 6.79 -9.34
CA TYR A 91 -4.02 7.02 -9.46
C TYR A 91 -4.52 6.84 -10.90
N SER A 92 -3.84 7.45 -11.88
CA SER A 92 -4.19 7.27 -13.30
C SER A 92 -4.18 5.81 -13.73
N LYS A 93 -3.17 5.02 -13.30
CA LYS A 93 -3.12 3.58 -13.61
C LYS A 93 -4.25 2.81 -12.93
N LEU A 94 -4.59 3.15 -11.68
CA LEU A 94 -5.70 2.52 -10.98
C LEU A 94 -7.05 2.81 -11.64
N MET A 95 -7.26 4.01 -12.19
CA MET A 95 -8.47 4.29 -12.96
C MET A 95 -8.55 3.42 -14.22
N LEU A 96 -7.43 3.23 -14.93
CA LEU A 96 -7.36 2.31 -16.09
C LEU A 96 -7.62 0.85 -15.69
N ASP A 97 -7.21 0.43 -14.50
CA ASP A 97 -7.52 -0.90 -13.97
C ASP A 97 -9.01 -1.03 -13.65
N ALA A 98 -9.61 -0.04 -12.98
CA ALA A 98 -11.04 -0.04 -12.70
C ALA A 98 -11.88 -0.07 -14.00
N GLU A 99 -11.46 0.66 -15.03
CA GLU A 99 -12.06 0.60 -16.37
C GLU A 99 -11.94 -0.81 -16.99
N ALA A 100 -10.84 -1.52 -16.74
CA ALA A 100 -10.70 -2.91 -17.18
C ALA A 100 -11.70 -3.83 -16.48
N PHE A 101 -11.91 -3.69 -15.17
CA PHE A 101 -12.97 -4.40 -14.45
C PHE A 101 -14.35 -4.11 -15.06
N MET A 102 -14.73 -2.83 -15.22
CA MET A 102 -16.02 -2.45 -15.84
C MET A 102 -16.23 -3.02 -17.24
N LYS A 103 -15.14 -3.17 -18.00
CA LYS A 103 -15.20 -3.64 -19.38
C LYS A 103 -15.33 -5.16 -19.47
N PHE A 104 -14.70 -5.89 -18.57
CA PHE A 104 -14.51 -7.33 -18.69
C PHE A 104 -15.32 -8.16 -17.69
N ASP A 105 -15.86 -7.56 -16.62
CA ASP A 105 -16.81 -8.20 -15.71
C ASP A 105 -18.25 -7.76 -16.02
N PRO A 106 -19.10 -8.65 -16.58
CA PRO A 106 -20.50 -8.34 -16.84
C PRO A 106 -21.33 -8.04 -15.59
N ALA A 107 -20.85 -8.41 -14.39
CA ALA A 107 -21.53 -8.16 -13.13
C ALA A 107 -21.21 -6.78 -12.53
N ALA A 108 -20.21 -6.07 -13.05
CA ALA A 108 -19.85 -4.75 -12.55
C ALA A 108 -20.88 -3.69 -12.96
N GLU A 109 -21.45 -2.99 -11.98
CA GLU A 109 -22.46 -1.96 -12.22
C GLU A 109 -21.84 -0.55 -12.28
N SER A 110 -20.71 -0.32 -11.60
CA SER A 110 -20.02 0.98 -11.58
C SER A 110 -18.55 0.91 -11.17
N ILE A 111 -17.77 1.94 -11.54
CA ILE A 111 -16.37 2.11 -11.12
C ILE A 111 -16.29 2.26 -9.59
N GLU A 112 -17.24 2.97 -8.99
CA GLU A 112 -17.33 3.16 -7.56
C GLU A 112 -17.55 1.83 -6.83
N GLU A 113 -18.43 0.96 -7.35
CA GLU A 113 -18.62 -0.39 -6.82
C GLU A 113 -17.32 -1.19 -6.85
N ILE A 114 -16.61 -1.19 -7.99
CA ILE A 114 -15.32 -1.86 -8.14
C ILE A 114 -14.33 -1.39 -7.08
N ILE A 115 -14.16 -0.07 -6.93
CA ILE A 115 -13.21 0.51 -5.99
C ILE A 115 -13.60 0.21 -4.53
N LEU A 116 -14.90 0.12 -4.23
CA LEU A 116 -15.40 -0.10 -2.88
C LEU A 116 -15.34 -1.57 -2.44
N SER A 117 -15.55 -2.52 -3.34
CA SER A 117 -15.82 -3.91 -2.95
C SER A 117 -14.98 -4.98 -3.65
N TYR A 118 -14.29 -4.69 -4.76
CA TYR A 118 -13.65 -5.74 -5.55
C TYR A 118 -12.27 -6.11 -4.96
N PRO A 119 -12.07 -7.37 -4.53
CA PRO A 119 -10.82 -7.78 -3.89
C PRO A 119 -9.64 -7.75 -4.85
N GLY A 120 -9.86 -8.06 -6.13
CA GLY A 120 -8.83 -7.96 -7.17
C GLY A 120 -8.34 -6.52 -7.35
N PHE A 121 -9.25 -5.55 -7.37
CA PHE A 121 -8.89 -4.13 -7.47
C PHE A 121 -8.07 -3.68 -6.27
N PHE A 122 -8.51 -4.03 -5.04
CA PHE A 122 -7.76 -3.71 -3.83
C PHE A 122 -6.33 -4.27 -3.87
N SER A 123 -6.15 -5.52 -4.30
CA SER A 123 -4.82 -6.14 -4.42
C SER A 123 -3.93 -5.45 -5.44
N ILE A 124 -4.49 -5.00 -6.57
CA ILE A 124 -3.77 -4.21 -7.56
C ILE A 124 -3.37 -2.84 -7.00
N ALA A 125 -4.27 -2.16 -6.26
CA ALA A 125 -3.96 -0.90 -5.59
C ALA A 125 -2.77 -1.01 -4.64
N VAL A 126 -2.76 -2.02 -3.78
CA VAL A 126 -1.65 -2.25 -2.85
C VAL A 126 -0.37 -2.66 -3.59
N TYR A 127 -0.47 -3.48 -4.65
CA TYR A 127 0.66 -3.79 -5.50
C TYR A 127 1.28 -2.53 -6.11
N ARG A 128 0.50 -1.65 -6.74
CA ARG A 128 1.05 -0.44 -7.39
C ARG A 128 1.75 0.48 -6.39
N LEU A 129 1.21 0.62 -5.19
CA LEU A 129 1.84 1.39 -4.11
C LEU A 129 3.15 0.73 -3.63
N SER A 130 3.12 -0.59 -3.35
CA SER A 130 4.29 -1.32 -2.84
C SER A 130 5.42 -1.44 -3.89
N HIS A 131 5.07 -1.61 -5.16
CA HIS A 131 6.01 -1.66 -6.29
C HIS A 131 6.81 -0.36 -6.39
N GLU A 132 6.17 0.79 -6.22
CA GLU A 132 6.89 2.07 -6.26
C GLU A 132 7.85 2.26 -5.09
N LEU A 133 7.49 1.81 -3.89
CA LEU A 133 8.42 1.81 -2.74
C LEU A 133 9.60 0.84 -2.96
N LEU A 134 9.35 -0.33 -3.56
CA LEU A 134 10.42 -1.26 -3.93
C LEU A 134 11.36 -0.64 -4.96
N ASN A 135 10.83 0.06 -5.97
CA ASN A 135 11.62 0.77 -6.98
C ASN A 135 12.47 1.90 -6.36
N LEU A 136 11.99 2.53 -5.29
CA LEU A 136 12.74 3.48 -4.46
C LEU A 136 13.72 2.80 -3.48
N LYS A 137 13.90 1.49 -3.59
CA LYS A 137 14.83 0.67 -2.77
C LYS A 137 14.46 0.68 -1.28
N VAL A 138 13.18 0.82 -0.96
CA VAL A 138 12.68 0.67 0.40
C VAL A 138 12.61 -0.83 0.74
N PRO A 139 13.32 -1.31 1.78
CA PRO A 139 13.29 -2.71 2.18
C PRO A 139 12.09 -2.99 3.08
N ILE A 140 11.68 -4.26 3.16
CA ILE A 140 10.67 -4.81 4.09
C ILE A 140 9.25 -4.28 3.87
N LEU A 141 9.06 -2.95 3.90
CA LEU A 141 7.77 -2.28 3.80
C LEU A 141 6.96 -2.71 2.58
N PRO A 142 7.51 -2.79 1.34
CA PRO A 142 6.76 -3.29 0.19
C PRO A 142 6.18 -4.69 0.41
N ARG A 143 6.93 -5.60 1.04
CA ARG A 143 6.48 -6.98 1.28
C ARG A 143 5.40 -7.03 2.37
N ILE A 144 5.50 -6.22 3.42
CA ILE A 144 4.43 -6.12 4.43
C ILE A 144 3.13 -5.65 3.76
N MET A 145 3.22 -4.71 2.82
CA MET A 145 2.07 -4.25 2.07
C MET A 145 1.47 -5.35 1.19
N SER A 146 2.27 -6.10 0.42
CA SER A 146 1.73 -7.20 -0.39
C SER A 146 1.09 -8.30 0.47
N GLU A 147 1.70 -8.65 1.61
CA GLU A 147 1.13 -9.65 2.53
C GLU A 147 -0.17 -9.16 3.19
N TYR A 148 -0.33 -7.85 3.39
CA TYR A 148 -1.59 -7.28 3.83
C TYR A 148 -2.71 -7.49 2.81
N ALA A 149 -2.43 -7.22 1.52
CA ALA A 149 -3.37 -7.48 0.45
C ALA A 149 -3.68 -8.98 0.34
N HIS A 150 -2.66 -9.83 0.42
CA HIS A 150 -2.83 -11.29 0.43
C HIS A 150 -3.74 -11.75 1.56
N GLY A 151 -3.51 -11.31 2.80
CA GLY A 151 -4.33 -11.65 3.95
C GLY A 151 -5.79 -11.18 3.84
N LYS A 152 -6.04 -10.07 3.13
CA LYS A 152 -7.41 -9.53 2.93
C LYS A 152 -8.18 -10.19 1.78
N THR A 153 -7.48 -10.64 0.73
CA THR A 153 -8.11 -10.96 -0.56
C THR A 153 -7.83 -12.37 -1.06
N GLY A 154 -6.79 -13.02 -0.52
CA GLY A 154 -6.26 -14.28 -1.05
C GLY A 154 -5.46 -14.12 -2.35
N VAL A 155 -5.17 -12.91 -2.81
CA VAL A 155 -4.33 -12.60 -3.98
C VAL A 155 -2.92 -12.27 -3.49
N ASP A 156 -1.92 -13.08 -3.86
CA ASP A 156 -0.51 -12.83 -3.57
C ASP A 156 0.19 -12.22 -4.80
N ILE A 157 0.57 -10.95 -4.71
CA ILE A 157 1.35 -10.27 -5.75
C ILE A 157 2.67 -9.81 -5.15
N HIS A 158 3.79 -10.36 -5.62
CA HIS A 158 5.09 -9.88 -5.20
C HIS A 158 5.28 -8.42 -5.61
N PRO A 159 5.78 -7.53 -4.74
CA PRO A 159 6.03 -6.12 -5.10
C PRO A 159 7.03 -5.96 -6.26
N GLY A 160 7.86 -6.97 -6.52
CA GLY A 160 8.82 -6.99 -7.63
C GLY A 160 8.24 -7.39 -8.99
N ALA A 161 7.00 -7.90 -9.03
CA ALA A 161 6.33 -8.25 -10.28
C ALA A 161 6.23 -7.05 -11.22
N ASN A 162 6.26 -7.29 -12.52
CA ASN A 162 6.12 -6.25 -13.56
C ASN A 162 4.74 -6.35 -14.21
N ILE A 163 3.80 -5.51 -13.79
CA ILE A 163 2.41 -5.51 -14.27
C ILE A 163 2.16 -4.21 -15.06
N GLY A 164 1.59 -4.36 -16.25
CA GLY A 164 1.20 -3.24 -17.12
C GLY A 164 0.03 -2.42 -16.61
N GLU A 165 -0.58 -1.66 -17.51
CA GLU A 165 -1.80 -0.87 -17.28
C GLU A 165 -3.04 -1.67 -17.70
N SER A 166 -4.22 -1.25 -17.24
CA SER A 166 -5.50 -1.92 -17.52
C SER A 166 -5.50 -3.39 -17.14
N PHE A 167 -4.98 -3.69 -15.94
CA PHE A 167 -4.90 -5.02 -15.39
C PHE A 167 -6.10 -5.29 -14.48
N PHE A 168 -6.65 -6.50 -14.52
CA PHE A 168 -7.76 -6.91 -13.66
C PHE A 168 -7.57 -8.35 -13.18
N ILE A 169 -8.12 -8.64 -12.00
CA ILE A 169 -8.13 -9.98 -11.39
C ILE A 169 -9.57 -10.24 -10.94
N ASP A 170 -10.26 -11.16 -11.62
CA ASP A 170 -11.61 -11.55 -11.25
C ASP A 170 -11.61 -12.54 -10.07
N HIS A 171 -12.48 -12.32 -9.09
CA HIS A 171 -12.59 -13.02 -7.79
C HIS A 171 -11.31 -13.05 -6.93
N GLY A 172 -10.19 -13.52 -7.48
CA GLY A 172 -8.83 -13.31 -6.99
C GLY A 172 -8.26 -14.37 -6.03
N THR A 173 -9.08 -15.03 -5.22
CA THR A 173 -8.56 -15.97 -4.21
C THR A 173 -7.73 -17.11 -4.82
N GLY A 174 -6.50 -17.29 -4.32
CA GLY A 174 -5.56 -18.31 -4.79
C GLY A 174 -4.64 -17.85 -5.93
N THR A 175 -4.79 -16.62 -6.41
CA THR A 175 -3.88 -16.03 -7.40
C THR A 175 -2.51 -15.78 -6.79
N VAL A 176 -1.44 -16.19 -7.48
CA VAL A 176 -0.04 -15.94 -7.09
C VAL A 176 0.72 -15.37 -8.29
N ILE A 177 1.33 -14.19 -8.11
CA ILE A 177 2.20 -13.54 -9.10
C ILE A 177 3.57 -13.34 -8.46
N GLY A 178 4.57 -14.07 -8.96
CA GLY A 178 5.94 -14.08 -8.42
C GLY A 178 6.75 -12.81 -8.69
N GLU A 179 7.97 -12.78 -8.15
CA GLU A 179 8.87 -11.62 -8.28
C GLU A 179 9.34 -11.34 -9.71
N THR A 180 9.51 -12.38 -10.53
CA THR A 180 10.13 -12.31 -11.87
C THR A 180 9.26 -12.94 -12.94
#